data_AF-A0A955DUV4-F1
#
_entry.id   AF-A0A955DUV4-F1
#
_cell.length_a   1.000
_cell.length_b   1.000
_cell.length_c   1.000
_cell.angle_alpha   90.00
_cell.angle_beta   90.00
_cell.angle_gamma   90.00
#
_symmetry.space_group_name_H-M   'P 1'
#
loop_
_entity.id
_entity.type
_entity.pdbx_description
1 polymer ?
#
loop_
_entity_poly.entity_id
_entity_poly.type
_entity_poly.pdbx_seq_one_letter_code
_entity_poly.pdbx_strand_id
1 'polypeptide(L)'
;DNRVVLDPETLELIRRSTPEEPVDTFAIGVGARNVFAEHMNVGERLLREKRYFAAEERFTRAIAIRPGDPTAALARMHAQIGAGMYRSAASNLMDLLIRHPEGAAVRYTGGLIPDQARCRVVAETLRTRLDRNDPIASEAALLLAYLGFQHEQADWLEEGLQSLDEFGAPEPASAVIQGKIPRDGVVALIRELWTN
;
A
#
# COMPACT_ATOMS: atom_id res chain seq x y z
N ASP A 1 21.49 -16.59 -10.32
CA ASP A 1 20.87 -16.60 -8.99
C ASP A 1 21.12 -15.23 -8.36
N ASN A 2 20.24 -14.27 -8.62
CA ASN A 2 20.42 -12.87 -8.23
C ASN A 2 19.17 -12.42 -7.47
N ARG A 3 18.82 -13.15 -6.41
CA ARG A 3 17.82 -12.67 -5.45
C ARG A 3 18.46 -11.47 -4.77
N VAL A 4 17.89 -10.28 -4.97
CA VAL A 4 18.28 -9.09 -4.22
C VAL A 4 17.86 -9.34 -2.78
N VAL A 5 18.77 -9.93 -2.00
CA VAL A 5 18.62 -10.11 -0.57
C VAL A 5 18.92 -8.76 0.05
N LEU A 6 17.90 -8.13 0.63
CA LEU A 6 18.14 -6.99 1.51
C LEU A 6 18.99 -7.47 2.67
N ASP A 7 20.03 -6.71 3.02
CA ASP A 7 20.90 -7.12 4.10
C ASP A 7 20.09 -7.23 5.41
N PRO A 8 20.39 -8.23 6.26
CA PRO A 8 19.61 -8.46 7.49
C PRO A 8 19.57 -7.26 8.44
N GLU A 9 20.61 -6.43 8.44
CA GLU A 9 20.68 -5.24 9.27
C GLU A 9 19.66 -4.19 8.81
N THR A 10 19.51 -3.96 7.50
CA THR A 10 18.47 -3.09 6.94
C THR A 10 17.07 -3.58 7.29
N LEU A 11 16.80 -4.88 7.20
CA LEU A 11 15.49 -5.44 7.57
C LEU A 11 15.19 -5.20 9.06
N GLU A 12 16.18 -5.41 9.92
CA GLU A 12 16.04 -5.17 11.36
C GLU A 12 15.83 -3.68 11.68
N LEU A 13 16.52 -2.78 10.98
CA LEU A 13 16.30 -1.34 11.10
C LEU A 13 14.88 -0.95 10.71
N ILE A 14 14.34 -1.50 9.63
CA ILE A 14 12.95 -1.27 9.22
C ILE A 14 11.99 -1.73 10.31
N ARG A 15 12.15 -2.96 10.81
CA ARG A 15 11.31 -3.50 11.89
C ARG A 15 11.36 -2.61 13.13
N ARG A 16 12.55 -2.22 13.59
CA ARG A 16 12.72 -1.34 14.76
C ARG A 16 12.16 0.07 14.56
N SER A 17 12.08 0.54 13.32
CA SER A 17 11.49 1.85 13.00
C SER A 17 9.97 1.79 12.81
N THR A 18 9.40 0.60 12.74
CA THR A 18 7.96 0.40 12.57
C THR A 18 7.24 0.72 13.88
N PRO A 19 6.16 1.51 13.87
CA PRO A 19 5.35 1.74 15.06
C PRO A 19 4.85 0.44 15.68
N GLU A 20 4.96 0.29 17.00
CA GLU A 20 4.43 -0.89 17.72
C GLU A 20 2.91 -0.97 17.62
N GLU A 21 2.23 0.17 17.63
CA GLU A 21 0.78 0.27 17.47
C GLU A 21 0.41 0.63 16.02
N PRO A 22 -0.67 0.05 15.47
CA PRO A 22 -1.18 0.44 14.16
C PRO A 22 -1.51 1.94 14.08
N VAL A 23 -1.15 2.57 12.98
CA VAL A 23 -1.37 4.00 12.74
C VAL A 23 -2.86 4.27 12.47
N ASP A 24 -3.45 5.24 13.16
CA ASP A 24 -4.89 5.58 13.08
C ASP A 24 -5.19 6.98 12.52
N THR A 25 -4.15 7.81 12.30
CA THR A 25 -4.21 9.08 11.55
C THR A 25 -3.04 9.27 10.58
N PHE A 26 -3.31 9.86 9.42
CA PHE A 26 -2.28 10.26 8.45
C PHE A 26 -1.65 11.63 8.79
N ALA A 27 -2.24 12.41 9.69
CA ALA A 27 -1.85 13.81 9.92
C ALA A 27 -0.81 14.00 11.05
N ILE A 28 -0.07 12.95 11.43
CA ILE A 28 0.92 13.01 12.52
C ILE A 28 1.97 14.09 12.24
N GLY A 29 2.16 15.00 13.18
CA GLY A 29 3.20 16.04 13.11
C GLY A 29 2.94 17.16 12.10
N VAL A 30 1.78 17.19 11.44
CA VAL A 30 1.42 18.29 10.54
C VAL A 30 0.78 19.40 11.38
N GLY A 31 1.43 20.57 11.46
CA GLY A 31 0.86 21.72 12.15
C GLY A 31 -0.56 22.02 11.63
N ALA A 32 -1.52 22.17 12.54
CA ALA A 32 -2.97 22.23 12.29
C ALA A 32 -3.46 23.38 11.36
N ARG A 33 -2.55 24.18 10.80
CA ARG A 33 -2.84 25.34 9.94
C ARG A 33 -2.04 25.33 8.64
N ASN A 34 -1.93 24.18 7.98
CA ASN A 34 -1.39 24.10 6.62
C ASN A 34 -2.44 23.46 5.68
N VAL A 35 -2.61 24.02 4.48
CA VAL A 35 -3.51 23.53 3.41
C VAL A 35 -3.30 22.04 3.11
N PHE A 36 -2.06 21.55 3.20
CA PHE A 36 -1.78 20.10 3.12
C PHE A 36 -2.53 19.31 4.20
N ALA A 37 -2.44 19.74 5.46
CA ALA A 37 -3.10 19.09 6.60
C ALA A 37 -4.62 19.07 6.43
N GLU A 38 -5.19 20.15 5.90
CA GLU A 38 -6.63 20.23 5.62
C GLU A 38 -7.05 19.17 4.60
N HIS A 39 -6.33 19.05 3.48
CA HIS A 39 -6.63 18.01 2.49
C HIS A 39 -6.46 16.60 3.05
N MET A 40 -5.42 16.36 3.85
CA MET A 40 -5.22 15.07 4.52
C MET A 40 -6.38 14.74 5.47
N ASN A 41 -6.76 15.68 6.35
CA ASN A 41 -7.85 15.48 7.32
C ASN A 41 -9.21 15.27 6.65
N VAL A 42 -9.52 16.06 5.61
CA VAL A 42 -10.77 15.90 4.86
C VAL A 42 -10.77 14.56 4.10
N GLY A 43 -9.66 14.19 3.47
CA GLY A 43 -9.52 12.90 2.79
C GLY A 43 -9.71 11.73 3.76
N GLU A 44 -9.08 11.80 4.92
CA GLU A 44 -9.17 10.78 5.99
C GLU A 44 -10.62 10.61 6.46
N ARG A 45 -11.32 11.71 6.73
CA ARG A 45 -12.75 11.66 7.09
C ARG A 45 -13.60 11.04 5.98
N LEU A 46 -13.39 11.41 4.72
CA LEU A 46 -14.12 10.85 3.59
C LEU A 46 -13.84 9.36 3.41
N LEU A 47 -12.61 8.91 3.69
CA LEU A 47 -12.24 7.51 3.66
C LEU A 47 -13.00 6.71 4.72
N ARG A 48 -13.07 7.22 5.96
CA ARG A 48 -13.88 6.64 7.04
C ARG A 48 -15.37 6.61 6.69
N GLU A 49 -15.87 7.63 6.00
CA GLU A 49 -17.24 7.69 5.48
C GLU A 49 -17.48 6.78 4.25
N LYS A 50 -16.49 5.97 3.83
CA LYS A 50 -16.53 5.09 2.65
C LYS A 50 -16.74 5.84 1.32
N ARG A 51 -16.46 7.14 1.29
CA ARG A 51 -16.57 8.01 0.12
C ARG A 51 -15.25 8.02 -0.66
N TYR A 52 -14.87 6.83 -1.13
CA TYR A 52 -13.53 6.54 -1.63
C TYR A 52 -13.05 7.46 -2.76
N PHE A 53 -13.87 7.74 -3.77
CA PHE A 53 -13.47 8.66 -4.86
C PHE A 53 -13.25 10.10 -4.36
N ALA A 54 -14.09 10.58 -3.44
CA ALA A 54 -13.93 11.91 -2.87
C ALA A 54 -12.69 11.99 -1.96
N ALA A 55 -12.37 10.90 -1.24
CA ALA A 55 -11.15 10.79 -0.47
C ALA A 55 -9.91 10.82 -1.39
N GLU A 56 -9.92 10.03 -2.47
CA GLU A 56 -8.86 10.01 -3.49
C GLU A 56 -8.58 11.41 -4.06
N GLU A 57 -9.63 12.17 -4.39
CA GLU A 57 -9.48 13.53 -4.92
C GLU A 57 -8.78 14.44 -3.90
N ARG A 58 -9.15 14.33 -2.62
CA ARG A 58 -8.53 15.13 -1.55
C ARG A 58 -7.06 14.79 -1.36
N PHE A 59 -6.70 13.51 -1.38
CA PHE A 59 -5.31 13.10 -1.31
C PHE A 59 -4.51 13.50 -2.55
N THR A 60 -5.12 13.48 -3.73
CA THR A 60 -4.51 14.01 -4.96
C THR A 60 -4.16 15.50 -4.83
N ARG A 61 -5.03 16.30 -4.21
CA ARG A 61 -4.72 17.71 -3.90
C ARG A 61 -3.59 17.84 -2.88
N ALA A 62 -3.54 16.98 -1.85
CA ALA A 62 -2.45 16.96 -0.88
C ALA A 62 -1.09 16.65 -1.55
N ILE A 63 -1.05 15.66 -2.45
CA ILE A 63 0.14 15.31 -3.24
C ILE A 63 0.60 16.50 -4.09
N ALA A 64 -0.33 17.24 -4.71
CA ALA A 64 0.03 18.43 -5.49
C ALA A 64 0.66 19.55 -4.65
N ILE A 65 0.27 19.67 -3.37
CA ILE A 65 0.83 20.66 -2.44
C ILE A 65 2.22 20.25 -1.95
N ARG A 66 2.41 18.95 -1.66
CA ARG A 66 3.69 18.42 -1.21
C ARG A 66 4.09 17.19 -2.04
N PRO A 67 4.61 17.40 -3.26
CA PRO A 67 5.11 16.32 -4.08
C PRO A 67 6.22 15.55 -3.35
N GLY A 68 6.15 14.22 -3.38
CA GLY A 68 7.15 13.36 -2.74
C GLY A 68 6.88 13.01 -1.28
N ASP A 69 5.86 13.61 -0.64
CA ASP A 69 5.39 13.15 0.68
C ASP A 69 4.70 11.78 0.55
N PRO A 70 5.24 10.73 1.20
CA PRO A 70 4.70 9.37 1.04
C PRO A 70 3.32 9.21 1.68
N THR A 71 2.98 10.01 2.69
CA THR A 71 1.77 9.83 3.48
C THR A 71 0.52 10.15 2.65
N ALA A 72 0.56 11.19 1.83
CA ALA A 72 -0.56 11.50 0.93
C ALA A 72 -0.74 10.45 -0.19
N ALA A 73 0.37 9.91 -0.72
CA ALA A 73 0.34 8.85 -1.72
C ALA A 73 -0.22 7.53 -1.15
N LEU A 74 0.18 7.18 0.07
CA LEU A 74 -0.35 6.05 0.82
C LEU A 74 -1.85 6.19 1.07
N ALA A 75 -2.29 7.33 1.61
CA ALA A 75 -3.70 7.57 1.89
C ALA A 75 -4.56 7.53 0.61
N ARG A 76 -4.03 8.05 -0.49
CA ARG A 76 -4.64 7.94 -1.83
C ARG A 76 -4.77 6.48 -2.28
N MET A 77 -3.72 5.67 -2.08
CA MET A 77 -3.73 4.25 -2.41
C MET A 77 -4.81 3.49 -1.63
N HIS A 78 -5.00 3.76 -0.33
CA HIS A 78 -6.10 3.16 0.45
C HIS A 78 -7.49 3.55 -0.06
N ALA A 79 -7.68 4.82 -0.43
CA ALA A 79 -8.90 5.27 -1.07
C ALA A 79 -9.12 4.56 -2.42
N GLN A 80 -8.06 4.36 -3.21
CA GLN A 80 -8.12 3.64 -4.49
C GLN A 80 -8.52 2.18 -4.34
N ILE A 81 -8.00 1.48 -3.33
CA ILE A 81 -8.43 0.11 -2.97
C ILE A 81 -9.94 0.11 -2.70
N GLY A 82 -10.40 1.01 -1.83
CA GLY A 82 -11.81 1.12 -1.47
C GLY A 82 -12.72 1.39 -2.67
N ALA A 83 -12.28 2.21 -3.62
CA ALA A 83 -13.01 2.54 -4.85
C ALA A 83 -12.89 1.49 -5.97
N GLY A 84 -12.06 0.45 -5.82
CA GLY A 84 -11.86 -0.58 -6.85
C GLY A 84 -10.90 -0.18 -7.98
N MET A 85 -10.08 0.85 -7.77
CA MET A 85 -9.06 1.32 -8.73
C MET A 85 -7.76 0.52 -8.59
N TYR A 86 -7.82 -0.79 -8.80
CA TYR A 86 -6.76 -1.74 -8.44
C TYR A 86 -5.42 -1.47 -9.13
N ARG A 87 -5.43 -1.18 -10.44
CA ARG A 87 -4.19 -0.87 -11.17
C ARG A 87 -3.48 0.34 -10.57
N SER A 88 -4.20 1.43 -10.35
CA SER A 88 -3.66 2.65 -9.72
C SER A 88 -3.19 2.40 -8.29
N ALA A 89 -3.95 1.66 -7.49
CA ALA A 89 -3.57 1.35 -6.12
C ALA A 89 -2.27 0.53 -6.06
N ALA A 90 -2.15 -0.51 -6.89
CA ALA A 90 -0.97 -1.38 -6.92
C ALA A 90 0.27 -0.63 -7.41
N SER A 91 0.15 0.17 -8.48
CA SER A 91 1.29 0.95 -8.98
C SER A 91 1.76 2.00 -7.96
N ASN A 92 0.85 2.64 -7.22
CA ASN A 92 1.20 3.55 -6.13
C ASN A 92 1.84 2.82 -4.93
N LEU A 93 1.35 1.62 -4.59
CA LEU A 93 1.94 0.79 -3.55
C LEU A 93 3.36 0.35 -3.93
N MET A 94 3.60 -0.07 -5.18
CA MET A 94 4.94 -0.39 -5.67
C MET A 94 5.89 0.80 -5.55
N ASP A 95 5.44 1.97 -6.00
CA ASP A 95 6.16 3.24 -5.87
C ASP A 95 6.59 3.51 -4.41
N LEU A 96 5.67 3.30 -3.47
CA LEU A 96 5.92 3.47 -2.04
C LEU A 96 6.93 2.46 -1.50
N LEU A 97 6.78 1.17 -1.84
CA LEU A 97 7.69 0.12 -1.37
C LEU A 97 9.12 0.30 -1.92
N ILE A 98 9.24 0.80 -3.15
CA ILE A 98 10.53 1.06 -3.78
C ILE A 98 11.23 2.28 -3.17
N ARG A 99 10.50 3.37 -2.90
CA ARG A 99 11.08 4.65 -2.44
C ARG A 99 11.15 4.78 -0.92
N HIS A 100 10.19 4.16 -0.22
CA HIS A 100 9.99 4.24 1.22
C HIS A 100 9.79 2.83 1.83
N PRO A 101 10.76 1.91 1.66
CA PRO A 101 10.67 0.56 2.21
C PRO A 101 10.52 0.53 3.73
N GLU A 102 10.94 1.57 4.45
CA GLU A 102 10.69 1.75 5.87
C GLU A 102 9.19 1.72 6.23
N GLY A 103 8.32 2.12 5.31
CA GLY A 103 6.87 2.11 5.50
C GLY A 103 6.20 0.77 5.21
N ALA A 104 6.94 -0.23 4.70
CA ALA A 104 6.38 -1.49 4.25
C ALA A 104 5.76 -2.31 5.39
N ALA A 105 6.33 -2.24 6.59
CA ALA A 105 5.87 -2.97 7.77
C ALA A 105 4.78 -2.23 8.57
N VAL A 106 4.35 -1.03 8.13
CA VAL A 106 3.37 -0.25 8.88
C VAL A 106 1.96 -0.82 8.69
N ARG A 107 1.27 -1.02 9.81
CA ARG A 107 -0.15 -1.40 9.86
C ARG A 107 -1.02 -0.19 10.11
N TYR A 108 -2.20 -0.19 9.50
CA TYR A 108 -3.16 0.93 9.58
C TYR A 108 -4.48 0.48 10.21
N THR A 109 -5.05 1.34 11.04
CA THR A 109 -6.32 1.11 11.74
C THR A 109 -7.21 2.36 11.68
N GLY A 110 -8.27 2.42 12.48
CA GLY A 110 -9.06 3.64 12.66
C GLY A 110 -9.78 4.11 11.40
N GLY A 111 -9.99 3.23 10.41
CA GLY A 111 -10.60 3.57 9.12
C GLY A 111 -9.67 4.33 8.16
N LEU A 112 -8.35 4.27 8.38
CA LEU A 112 -7.34 4.70 7.40
C LEU A 112 -7.22 3.74 6.21
N ILE A 113 -7.73 2.52 6.36
CA ILE A 113 -7.88 1.53 5.31
C ILE A 113 -9.37 1.17 5.22
N PRO A 114 -9.91 0.75 4.05
CA PRO A 114 -11.29 0.26 3.98
C PRO A 114 -11.56 -0.82 5.03
N ASP A 115 -12.79 -0.85 5.55
CA ASP A 115 -13.13 -1.80 6.61
C ASP A 115 -13.07 -3.27 6.15
N GLN A 116 -13.04 -4.19 7.11
CA GLN A 116 -12.90 -5.62 6.82
C GLN A 116 -13.99 -6.14 5.88
N ALA A 117 -15.23 -5.64 6.00
CA ALA A 117 -16.33 -6.03 5.12
C ALA A 117 -16.07 -5.61 3.67
N ARG A 118 -15.59 -4.37 3.45
CA ARG A 118 -15.18 -3.92 2.12
C ARG A 118 -13.98 -4.71 1.61
N CYS A 119 -12.98 -4.96 2.45
CA CYS A 119 -11.78 -5.69 2.06
C CYS A 119 -12.05 -7.14 1.70
N ARG A 120 -13.05 -7.80 2.29
CA ARG A 120 -13.52 -9.13 1.83
C ARG A 120 -14.05 -9.10 0.39
N VAL A 121 -14.91 -8.15 0.07
CA VAL A 121 -15.44 -7.97 -1.30
C VAL A 121 -14.32 -7.66 -2.29
N VAL A 122 -13.36 -6.82 -1.88
CA VAL A 122 -12.18 -6.52 -2.69
C VAL A 122 -11.36 -7.79 -2.90
N ALA A 123 -11.02 -8.54 -1.85
CA ALA A 123 -10.24 -9.77 -1.94
C ALA A 123 -10.88 -10.79 -2.90
N GLU A 124 -12.20 -11.05 -2.80
CA GLU A 124 -12.92 -11.92 -3.74
C GLU A 124 -12.82 -11.44 -5.20
N THR A 125 -12.90 -10.13 -5.41
CA THR A 125 -12.74 -9.53 -6.74
C THR A 125 -11.32 -9.72 -7.26
N LEU A 126 -10.30 -9.55 -6.41
CA LEU A 126 -8.90 -9.75 -6.78
C LEU A 126 -8.63 -11.21 -7.14
N ARG A 127 -9.13 -12.16 -6.34
CA ARG A 127 -9.05 -13.60 -6.63
C ARG A 127 -9.66 -13.99 -7.96
N THR A 128 -10.87 -13.49 -8.24
CA THR A 128 -11.54 -13.73 -9.53
C THR A 128 -10.68 -13.26 -10.72
N ARG A 129 -9.88 -12.21 -10.53
CA ARG A 129 -8.97 -11.70 -11.57
C ARG A 129 -7.70 -12.55 -11.70
N LEU A 130 -7.18 -13.04 -10.59
CA LEU A 130 -6.06 -14.00 -10.57
C LEU A 130 -6.45 -15.30 -11.29
N ASP A 131 -7.59 -15.88 -10.95
CA ASP A 131 -8.11 -17.12 -11.56
C ASP A 131 -8.31 -17.02 -13.08
N ARG A 132 -8.63 -15.81 -13.55
CA ARG A 132 -8.85 -15.52 -14.98
C ARG A 132 -7.58 -15.14 -15.72
N ASN A 133 -6.45 -15.04 -15.03
CA ASN A 133 -5.20 -14.50 -15.56
C ASN A 133 -5.42 -13.14 -16.28
N ASP A 134 -6.15 -12.25 -15.58
CA ASP A 134 -6.51 -10.92 -16.07
C ASP A 134 -5.24 -10.07 -16.36
N PRO A 135 -5.26 -9.15 -17.34
CA PRO A 135 -4.18 -8.16 -17.55
C PRO A 135 -3.76 -7.30 -16.34
N ILE A 136 -4.40 -7.44 -15.18
CA ILE A 136 -3.98 -6.86 -13.89
C ILE A 136 -3.67 -7.91 -12.81
N ALA A 137 -3.31 -9.14 -13.19
CA ALA A 137 -3.05 -10.23 -12.24
C ALA A 137 -1.93 -9.88 -11.24
N SER A 138 -0.82 -9.28 -11.70
CA SER A 138 0.28 -8.86 -10.82
C SER A 138 -0.16 -7.80 -9.80
N GLU A 139 -1.00 -6.85 -10.22
CA GLU A 139 -1.56 -5.82 -9.36
C GLU A 139 -2.55 -6.41 -8.36
N ALA A 140 -3.37 -7.37 -8.80
CA ALA A 140 -4.29 -8.07 -7.94
C ALA A 140 -3.57 -8.89 -6.87
N ALA A 141 -2.48 -9.58 -7.24
CA ALA A 141 -1.66 -10.36 -6.33
C ALA A 141 -1.03 -9.48 -5.23
N LEU A 142 -0.43 -8.36 -5.61
CA LEU A 142 0.15 -7.41 -4.65
C LEU A 142 -0.89 -6.84 -3.69
N LEU A 143 -2.05 -6.42 -4.19
CA LEU A 143 -3.10 -5.86 -3.34
C LEU A 143 -3.72 -6.91 -2.43
N LEU A 144 -3.85 -8.16 -2.89
CA LEU A 144 -4.35 -9.26 -2.06
C LEU A 144 -3.38 -9.54 -0.91
N ALA A 145 -2.08 -9.62 -1.21
CA ALA A 145 -1.03 -9.79 -0.20
C ALA A 145 -1.04 -8.62 0.81
N TYR A 146 -1.14 -7.38 0.31
CA TYR A 146 -1.19 -6.19 1.14
C TYR A 146 -2.40 -6.17 2.07
N LEU A 147 -3.60 -6.52 1.58
CA LEU A 147 -4.80 -6.61 2.42
C LEU A 147 -4.71 -7.75 3.43
N GLY A 148 -4.10 -8.88 3.02
CA GLY A 148 -3.81 -10.01 3.89
C GLY A 148 -2.92 -9.61 5.05
N PHE A 149 -1.84 -8.88 4.76
CA PHE A 149 -1.01 -8.26 5.77
C PHE A 149 -1.86 -7.35 6.65
N GLN A 150 -2.44 -6.26 6.12
CA GLN A 150 -3.11 -5.22 6.92
C GLN A 150 -4.25 -5.71 7.81
N HIS A 151 -5.02 -6.72 7.39
CA HIS A 151 -6.14 -7.28 8.15
C HIS A 151 -5.82 -8.60 8.86
N GLU A 152 -4.56 -9.02 8.89
CA GLU A 152 -4.12 -10.26 9.56
C GLU A 152 -4.84 -11.50 9.01
N GLN A 153 -5.11 -11.49 7.70
CA GLN A 153 -5.72 -12.60 6.98
C GLN A 153 -4.61 -13.41 6.30
N ALA A 154 -4.07 -14.39 7.03
CA ALA A 154 -2.95 -15.22 6.58
C ALA A 154 -3.20 -15.86 5.19
N ASP A 155 -4.40 -16.39 4.96
CA ASP A 155 -4.77 -16.97 3.66
C ASP A 155 -4.63 -15.98 2.50
N TRP A 156 -5.02 -14.72 2.70
CA TRP A 156 -4.94 -13.70 1.65
C TRP A 156 -3.49 -13.29 1.41
N LEU A 157 -2.71 -13.23 2.49
CA LEU A 157 -1.29 -12.91 2.42
C LEU A 157 -0.54 -13.99 1.62
N GLU A 158 -0.70 -15.25 2.01
CA GLU A 158 -0.02 -16.38 1.39
C GLU A 158 -0.40 -16.50 -0.09
N GLU A 159 -1.69 -16.46 -0.40
CA GLU A 159 -2.19 -16.53 -1.78
C GLU A 159 -1.65 -15.39 -2.65
N GLY A 160 -1.70 -14.15 -2.15
CA GLY A 160 -1.18 -13.00 -2.87
C GLY A 160 0.33 -13.09 -3.12
N LEU A 161 1.11 -13.55 -2.13
CA LEU A 161 2.56 -13.73 -2.27
C LEU A 161 2.90 -14.87 -3.25
N GLN A 162 2.15 -15.97 -3.22
CA GLN A 162 2.33 -17.06 -4.17
C GLN A 162 2.01 -16.61 -5.60
N SER A 163 0.93 -15.87 -5.80
CA SER A 163 0.59 -15.30 -7.11
C SER A 163 1.65 -14.29 -7.60
N LEU A 164 2.33 -13.57 -6.71
CA LEU A 164 3.45 -12.70 -7.10
C LEU A 164 4.67 -13.50 -7.59
N ASP A 165 4.87 -14.73 -7.12
CA ASP A 165 5.93 -15.60 -7.67
C ASP A 165 5.61 -16.06 -9.10
N GLU A 166 4.33 -16.17 -9.44
CA GLU A 166 3.85 -16.55 -10.78
C GLU A 166 3.82 -15.36 -11.76
N PHE A 167 3.23 -14.24 -11.36
CA PHE A 167 3.00 -13.08 -12.23
C PHE A 167 4.10 -12.02 -12.16
N GLY A 168 4.96 -12.07 -11.15
CA GLY A 168 5.98 -11.06 -10.87
C GLY A 168 5.43 -9.82 -10.18
N ALA A 169 6.33 -8.92 -9.78
CA ALA A 169 5.96 -7.62 -9.21
C ALA A 169 5.27 -6.73 -10.24
N PRO A 170 4.18 -6.01 -9.90
CA PRO A 170 3.53 -5.11 -10.85
C PRO A 170 4.41 -3.93 -11.25
N GLU A 171 4.06 -3.26 -12.35
CA GLU A 171 4.74 -2.04 -12.77
C GLU A 171 4.44 -0.89 -11.80
N PRO A 172 5.47 -0.15 -11.37
CA PRO A 172 5.28 1.01 -10.54
C PRO A 172 4.68 2.18 -11.35
N ALA A 173 4.13 3.18 -10.66
CA ALA A 173 3.42 4.27 -11.33
C ALA A 173 4.38 5.19 -12.10
N SER A 174 5.61 5.37 -11.60
CA SER A 174 6.64 6.15 -12.28
C SER A 174 7.54 5.26 -13.15
N ALA A 175 7.74 5.65 -14.41
CA ALA A 175 8.61 4.92 -15.35
C ALA A 175 10.11 5.12 -15.07
N VAL A 176 10.47 6.17 -14.33
CA VAL A 176 11.85 6.48 -13.92
C VAL A 176 11.88 6.53 -12.41
N ILE A 177 12.18 5.39 -11.77
CA ILE A 177 12.26 5.30 -10.32
C ILE A 177 13.71 5.04 -9.93
N GLN A 178 14.32 6.05 -9.30
CA GLN A 178 15.49 5.87 -8.46
C GLN A 178 14.99 5.52 -7.06
N GLY A 179 14.81 4.23 -6.80
CA GLY A 179 14.34 3.70 -5.53
C GLY A 179 15.47 3.31 -4.60
N LYS A 180 15.14 3.14 -3.31
CA LYS A 180 16.07 2.53 -2.34
C LYS A 180 16.23 1.02 -2.61
N ILE A 181 15.25 0.40 -3.27
CA ILE A 181 15.22 -1.03 -3.59
C ILE A 181 14.81 -1.21 -5.07
N PRO A 182 15.45 -2.14 -5.83
CA PRO A 182 14.99 -2.46 -7.18
C PRO A 182 13.61 -3.11 -7.16
N ARG A 183 12.83 -2.97 -8.25
CA ARG A 183 11.49 -3.57 -8.40
C ARG A 183 11.45 -5.05 -8.02
N ASP A 184 12.39 -5.84 -8.53
CA ASP A 184 12.42 -7.29 -8.29
C ASP A 184 12.77 -7.64 -6.83
N GLY A 185 13.35 -6.69 -6.09
CA GLY A 185 13.62 -6.84 -4.65
C GLY A 185 12.39 -6.60 -3.77
N VAL A 186 11.31 -6.01 -4.30
CA VAL A 186 10.11 -5.71 -3.52
C VAL A 186 9.40 -6.98 -3.04
N VAL A 187 9.33 -8.02 -3.88
CA VAL A 187 8.67 -9.28 -3.47
C VAL A 187 9.43 -9.94 -2.30
N ALA A 188 10.76 -9.89 -2.33
CA ALA A 188 11.58 -10.36 -1.22
C ALA A 188 11.37 -9.52 0.05
N LEU A 189 11.36 -8.19 -0.07
CA LEU A 189 11.09 -7.26 1.04
C LEU A 189 9.77 -7.61 1.75
N ILE A 190 8.67 -7.67 0.99
CA ILE A 190 7.35 -7.86 1.58
C ILE A 190 7.20 -9.26 2.15
N ARG A 191 7.85 -10.28 1.57
CA ARG A 191 7.87 -11.62 2.16
C ARG A 191 8.54 -11.59 3.53
N GLU A 192 9.71 -10.98 3.65
CA GLU A 192 10.44 -10.89 4.92
C GLU A 192 9.74 -10.06 6.00
N LEU A 193 8.99 -9.02 5.60
CA LEU A 193 8.35 -8.08 6.53
C LEU A 193 6.89 -8.40 6.84
N TRP A 194 6.17 -9.11 5.97
CA TRP A 194 4.74 -9.37 6.17
C TRP A 194 4.44 -10.74 6.77
N THR A 195 5.38 -11.69 6.71
CA THR A 195 5.20 -13.03 7.27
C THR A 195 5.84 -13.23 8.65
N ASN A 196 6.66 -12.29 9.11
CA ASN A 196 7.37 -12.33 10.40
C ASN A 196 6.90 -11.20 11.31
#